data_AF-A0A8J6MLF8-F1
#
_entry.id   AF-A0A8J6MLF8-F1
#
_cell.length_a   1.000
_cell.length_b   1.000
_cell.length_c   1.000
_cell.angle_alpha   90.00
_cell.angle_beta   90.00
_cell.angle_gamma   90.00
#
_symmetry.space_group_name_H-M   'P 1'
#
loop_
_entity.id
_entity.type
_entity.pdbx_description
1 polymer ?
#
loop_
_entity_poly.entity_id
_entity_poly.type
_entity_poly.pdbx_seq_one_letter_code
_entity_poly.pdbx_strand_id
1 'polypeptide(L)'
;MKKVLPFLTLLYPIIIYGLRDSAYFKIAALSLGGILIVDIVLRFPIARRYRLTAVCALLGAALALILVGVENIVRLYPFMMSGSMLTLFAVTKDPGDNPMIGPFRKYLATDPKMLVHLHRAKTIWIVGLSINTLILGIFLFAFPLQSWILYASFYSYILLASLFILSIAYVALARRNLL
;
A
#
# COMPACT_ATOMS: atom_id res chain seq x y z
N MET A 1 -10.41 16.63 7.40
CA MET A 1 -9.29 15.98 6.69
C MET A 1 -9.31 14.45 6.64
N LYS A 2 -9.88 13.72 7.64
CA LYS A 2 -9.82 12.23 7.68
C LYS A 2 -10.34 11.47 6.45
N LYS A 3 -11.29 12.04 5.67
CA LYS A 3 -11.90 11.41 4.48
C LYS A 3 -11.29 11.83 3.12
N VAL A 4 -10.55 12.94 3.06
CA VAL A 4 -9.99 13.48 1.80
C VAL A 4 -8.79 12.67 1.33
N LEU A 5 -8.05 12.11 2.29
CA LEU A 5 -6.79 11.46 2.01
C LEU A 5 -6.90 10.09 1.32
N PRO A 6 -7.81 9.18 1.74
CA PRO A 6 -8.04 7.93 1.02
C PRO A 6 -8.45 8.16 -0.43
N PHE A 7 -9.24 9.22 -0.68
CA PHE A 7 -9.60 9.65 -2.02
C PHE A 7 -8.38 10.12 -2.81
N LEU A 8 -7.51 10.93 -2.22
CA LEU A 8 -6.22 11.32 -2.83
C LEU A 8 -5.34 10.11 -3.16
N THR A 9 -5.29 9.10 -2.28
CA THR A 9 -4.52 7.87 -2.52
C THR A 9 -5.06 7.08 -3.71
N LEU A 10 -6.39 7.05 -3.84
CA LEU A 10 -7.11 6.32 -4.90
C LEU A 10 -7.04 7.05 -6.25
N LEU A 11 -7.11 8.38 -6.21
CA LEU A 11 -7.02 9.25 -7.38
C LEU A 11 -5.58 9.51 -7.81
N TYR A 12 -4.58 9.30 -6.95
CA TYR A 12 -3.17 9.54 -7.26
C TYR A 12 -2.75 8.96 -8.62
N PRO A 13 -2.91 7.65 -8.91
CA PRO A 13 -2.45 7.12 -10.18
C PRO A 13 -3.20 7.71 -11.38
N ILE A 14 -4.48 8.06 -11.21
CA ILE A 14 -5.28 8.72 -12.25
C ILE A 14 -4.76 10.14 -12.52
N ILE A 15 -4.51 10.92 -11.45
CA ILE A 15 -3.97 12.28 -11.53
C ILE A 15 -2.59 12.26 -12.19
N ILE A 16 -1.72 11.35 -11.76
CA ILE A 16 -0.35 11.23 -12.26
C ILE A 16 -0.32 10.76 -13.71
N TYR A 17 -1.18 9.81 -14.08
CA TYR A 17 -1.35 9.38 -15.46
C TYR A 17 -1.86 10.53 -16.35
N GLY A 18 -2.87 11.27 -15.89
CA GLY A 18 -3.43 12.41 -16.64
C GLY A 18 -2.45 13.58 -16.79
N LEU A 19 -1.55 13.76 -15.83
CA LEU A 19 -0.54 14.82 -15.86
C LEU A 19 0.77 14.40 -16.53
N ARG A 20 0.91 13.16 -17.02
CA ARG A 20 2.20 12.59 -17.48
C ARG A 20 2.91 13.42 -18.54
N ASP A 21 2.16 14.07 -19.43
CA ASP A 21 2.68 14.87 -20.55
C ASP A 21 2.71 16.37 -20.21
N SER A 22 2.31 16.76 -18.99
CA SER A 22 2.26 18.15 -18.54
C SER A 22 3.58 18.61 -17.92
N ALA A 23 3.88 19.92 -18.03
CA ALA A 23 5.01 20.54 -17.33
C ALA A 23 4.93 20.42 -15.79
N TYR A 24 3.72 20.23 -15.25
CA TYR A 24 3.45 20.16 -13.81
C TYR A 24 3.57 18.77 -13.21
N PHE A 25 3.76 17.73 -14.03
CA PHE A 25 3.88 16.33 -13.61
C PHE A 25 4.80 16.14 -12.40
N LYS A 26 5.99 16.74 -12.47
CA LYS A 26 7.05 16.59 -11.47
C LYS A 26 6.64 17.15 -10.13
N ILE A 27 6.07 18.35 -10.13
CA ILE A 27 5.62 19.05 -8.91
C ILE A 27 4.44 18.29 -8.31
N ALA A 28 3.45 17.92 -9.12
CA ALA A 28 2.28 17.18 -8.66
C ALA A 28 2.65 15.82 -8.03
N ALA A 29 3.54 15.05 -8.67
CA ALA A 29 4.02 13.77 -8.15
C ALA A 29 4.74 13.91 -6.81
N LEU A 30 5.67 14.87 -6.71
CA LEU A 30 6.41 15.13 -5.47
C LEU A 30 5.51 15.60 -4.34
N SER A 31 4.61 16.55 -4.60
CA SER A 31 3.70 17.10 -3.60
C SER A 31 2.73 16.03 -3.08
N LEU A 32 2.10 15.27 -3.99
CA LEU A 32 1.16 14.23 -3.62
C LEU A 32 1.84 13.06 -2.89
N GLY A 33 2.99 12.61 -3.39
CA GLY A 33 3.78 11.56 -2.76
C GLY A 33 4.24 11.96 -1.34
N GLY A 34 4.76 13.18 -1.19
CA GLY A 34 5.18 13.73 0.11
C GLY A 34 4.05 13.80 1.13
N ILE A 35 2.87 14.28 0.73
CA ILE A 35 1.68 14.36 1.61
C ILE A 35 1.27 12.97 2.11
N LEU A 36 1.29 11.98 1.22
CA LEU A 36 0.86 10.61 1.55
C LEU A 36 1.87 9.90 2.46
N ILE A 37 3.17 10.11 2.24
CA ILE A 37 4.23 9.60 3.13
C ILE A 37 4.11 10.19 4.53
N VAL A 38 3.95 11.52 4.63
CA VAL A 38 3.81 12.21 5.93
C VAL A 38 2.58 11.70 6.69
N ASP A 39 1.44 11.53 6.01
CA ASP A 39 0.24 11.01 6.68
C ASP A 39 0.42 9.58 7.19
N ILE A 40 1.05 8.69 6.40
CA ILE A 40 1.35 7.32 6.82
C ILE A 40 2.17 7.33 8.11
N VAL A 41 3.25 8.11 8.16
CA VAL A 41 4.08 8.23 9.37
C VAL A 41 3.28 8.74 10.58
N LEU A 42 2.42 9.75 10.36
CA LEU A 42 1.65 10.38 11.43
C LEU A 42 0.53 9.48 11.97
N ARG A 43 -0.09 8.67 11.12
CA ARG A 43 -1.18 7.76 11.49
C ARG A 43 -0.71 6.45 12.12
N PHE A 44 0.49 6.01 11.79
CA PHE A 44 1.01 4.78 12.37
C PHE A 44 1.36 4.98 13.85
N PRO A 45 0.93 4.05 14.73
CA PRO A 45 1.33 4.00 16.13
C PRO A 45 2.77 3.44 16.24
N ILE A 46 3.71 4.09 15.56
CA ILE A 46 5.13 3.82 15.73
C ILE A 46 5.53 4.46 17.07
N ALA A 47 6.18 3.68 17.94
CA ALA A 47 6.73 4.21 19.18
C ALA A 47 7.54 5.47 18.86
N ARG A 48 7.31 6.57 19.60
CA ARG A 48 7.84 7.92 19.32
C ARG A 48 9.33 7.93 18.92
N ARG A 49 10.12 7.01 19.50
CA ARG A 49 11.55 6.80 19.21
C ARG A 49 11.90 6.40 17.76
N TYR A 50 11.05 5.67 17.07
CA TYR A 50 11.31 5.20 15.70
C TYR A 50 10.65 6.07 14.63
N ARG A 51 9.77 6.99 15.03
CA ARG A 51 9.06 7.87 14.09
C ARG A 51 10.04 8.81 13.37
N LEU A 52 11.02 9.35 14.09
CA LEU A 52 12.06 10.18 13.51
C LEU A 52 12.94 9.40 12.51
N THR A 53 13.33 8.18 12.89
CA THR A 53 14.15 7.29 12.03
C THR A 53 13.41 6.91 10.75
N ALA A 54 12.11 6.61 10.85
CA ALA A 54 11.27 6.31 9.69
C ALA A 54 11.18 7.53 8.75
N VAL A 55 10.93 8.74 9.29
CA VAL A 55 10.89 9.98 8.50
C VAL A 55 12.24 10.24 7.82
N CYS A 56 13.35 10.12 8.56
CA CYS A 56 14.69 10.32 8.02
C CYS A 56 15.04 9.30 6.93
N ALA A 57 14.65 8.03 7.09
CA ALA A 57 14.85 7.01 6.07
C ALA A 57 14.02 7.28 4.81
N LEU A 58 12.76 7.72 4.97
CA LEU A 58 11.86 8.08 3.88
C LEU A 58 12.36 9.33 3.13
N LEU A 59 12.80 10.34 3.86
CA LEU A 59 13.40 11.55 3.28
C LEU A 59 14.74 11.24 2.60
N GLY A 60 15.58 10.40 3.19
CA GLY A 60 16.84 9.95 2.60
C GLY A 60 16.63 9.17 1.31
N ALA A 61 15.63 8.27 1.27
CA ALA A 61 15.25 7.55 0.06
C ALA A 61 14.71 8.51 -1.02
N ALA A 62 13.86 9.48 -0.64
CA ALA A 62 13.37 10.50 -1.57
C ALA A 62 14.51 11.37 -2.12
N LEU A 63 15.46 11.78 -1.28
CA LEU A 63 16.62 12.58 -1.68
C LEU A 63 17.55 11.81 -2.61
N ALA A 64 17.86 10.55 -2.27
CA ALA A 64 18.67 9.67 -3.11
C ALA A 64 18.03 9.49 -4.49
N LEU A 65 16.70 9.42 -4.58
CA LEU A 65 16.01 9.25 -5.85
C LEU A 65 15.87 10.53 -6.66
N ILE A 66 15.87 11.71 -6.02
CA ILE A 66 16.03 12.99 -6.73
C ILE A 66 17.36 13.01 -7.50
N LEU A 67 18.42 12.43 -6.93
CA LEU A 67 19.73 12.33 -7.57
C LEU A 67 19.76 11.32 -8.74
N VAL A 68 18.85 10.35 -8.78
CA VAL A 68 18.74 9.32 -9.85
C VAL A 68 17.75 9.73 -10.95
N GLY A 69 17.14 10.92 -10.86
CA GLY A 69 16.29 11.50 -11.90
C GLY A 69 14.79 11.37 -11.65
N VAL A 70 14.03 12.33 -12.18
CA VAL A 70 12.62 12.57 -11.84
C VAL A 70 11.68 11.44 -12.26
N GLU A 71 12.04 10.65 -13.26
CA GLU A 71 11.25 9.48 -13.66
C GLU A 71 11.14 8.44 -12.55
N ASN A 72 12.20 8.27 -11.75
CA ASN A 72 12.22 7.30 -10.67
C ASN A 72 11.44 7.76 -9.43
N ILE A 73 11.27 9.08 -9.26
CA ILE A 73 10.44 9.65 -8.20
C ILE A 73 8.97 9.27 -8.37
N VAL A 74 8.47 9.26 -9.60
CA VAL A 74 7.06 8.90 -9.84
C VAL A 74 6.84 7.40 -9.63
N ARG A 75 7.85 6.59 -9.96
CA ARG A 75 7.86 5.15 -9.71
C ARG A 75 7.90 4.78 -8.24
N LEU A 76 8.44 5.68 -7.42
CA LEU A 76 8.62 5.48 -6.00
C LEU A 76 7.29 5.41 -5.24
N TYR A 77 6.29 6.22 -5.62
CA TYR A 77 5.05 6.29 -4.85
C TYR A 77 4.34 4.94 -4.71
N PRO A 78 4.03 4.19 -5.79
CA PRO A 78 3.36 2.89 -5.63
C PRO A 78 4.21 1.90 -4.83
N PHE A 79 5.52 1.91 -5.03
CA PHE A 79 6.46 1.09 -4.26
C PHE A 79 6.36 1.40 -2.76
N MET A 80 6.45 2.68 -2.40
CA MET A 80 6.35 3.14 -1.01
C MET A 80 4.98 2.86 -0.41
N MET A 81 3.90 3.06 -1.16
CA MET A 81 2.56 2.75 -0.70
C MET A 81 2.40 1.26 -0.42
N SER A 82 2.82 0.41 -1.37
CA SER A 82 2.78 -1.04 -1.21
C SER A 82 3.63 -1.50 -0.02
N GLY A 83 4.86 -1.00 0.11
CA GLY A 83 5.74 -1.30 1.23
C GLY A 83 5.21 -0.79 2.58
N SER A 84 4.55 0.36 2.59
CA SER A 84 3.92 0.91 3.80
C SER A 84 2.71 0.09 4.22
N MET A 85 1.88 -0.34 3.27
CA MET A 85 0.78 -1.26 3.53
C MET A 85 1.31 -2.61 4.01
N LEU A 86 2.35 -3.16 3.38
CA LEU A 86 3.00 -4.39 3.84
C LEU A 86 3.44 -4.26 5.30
N THR A 87 4.11 -3.16 5.63
CA THR A 87 4.54 -2.87 7.00
C THR A 87 3.34 -2.76 7.93
N LEU A 88 2.26 -2.07 7.53
CA LEU A 88 1.01 -1.98 8.30
C LEU A 88 0.52 -3.36 8.68
N PHE A 89 0.39 -4.25 7.69
CA PHE A 89 -0.06 -5.59 7.92
C PHE A 89 0.92 -6.35 8.81
N ALA A 90 2.22 -6.33 8.52
CA ALA A 90 3.22 -7.05 9.32
C ALA A 90 3.17 -6.67 10.81
N VAL A 91 3.13 -5.38 11.15
CA VAL A 91 3.19 -4.90 12.53
C VAL A 91 1.86 -4.96 13.28
N THR A 92 0.72 -4.98 12.58
CA THR A 92 -0.62 -5.00 13.21
C THR A 92 -0.83 -6.33 13.94
N LYS A 93 -0.90 -6.32 15.27
CA LYS A 93 -1.07 -7.55 16.06
C LYS A 93 -2.48 -8.12 15.95
N ASP A 94 -3.50 -7.31 16.20
CA ASP A 94 -4.90 -7.71 16.08
C ASP A 94 -5.40 -7.46 14.64
N PRO A 95 -5.79 -8.51 13.89
CA PRO A 95 -6.29 -8.34 12.51
C PRO A 95 -7.56 -7.48 12.44
N GLY A 96 -8.28 -7.30 13.55
CA GLY A 96 -9.40 -6.38 13.69
C GLY A 96 -9.04 -4.90 13.55
N ASP A 97 -7.79 -4.53 13.83
CA ASP A 97 -7.29 -3.14 13.74
C ASP A 97 -6.77 -2.80 12.34
N ASN A 98 -6.70 -3.79 11.45
CA ASN A 98 -6.28 -3.56 10.08
C ASN A 98 -7.43 -2.91 9.27
N PRO A 99 -7.20 -1.85 8.48
CA PRO A 99 -8.27 -1.17 7.76
C PRO A 99 -8.95 -2.03 6.68
N MET A 100 -8.25 -3.01 6.10
CA MET A 100 -8.80 -3.84 5.02
C MET A 100 -9.45 -5.12 5.54
N ILE A 101 -8.91 -5.71 6.61
CA ILE A 101 -9.42 -6.97 7.19
C ILE A 101 -10.33 -6.73 8.40
N GLY A 102 -10.13 -5.65 9.14
CA GLY A 102 -10.89 -5.29 10.33
C GLY A 102 -12.41 -5.26 10.13
N PRO A 103 -12.93 -4.74 8.99
CA PRO A 103 -14.34 -4.86 8.67
C PRO A 103 -14.84 -6.32 8.66
N PHE A 104 -14.03 -7.30 8.26
CA PHE A 104 -14.43 -8.71 8.25
C PHE A 104 -14.63 -9.28 9.65
N ARG A 105 -13.94 -8.74 10.66
CA ARG A 105 -14.19 -9.09 12.06
C ARG A 105 -15.64 -8.79 12.47
N LYS A 106 -16.18 -7.67 12.00
CA LYS A 106 -17.55 -7.26 12.33
C LYS A 106 -18.62 -8.08 11.61
N TYR A 107 -18.35 -8.52 10.37
CA TYR A 107 -19.38 -9.13 9.51
C TYR A 107 -19.25 -10.64 9.32
N LEU A 108 -18.05 -11.20 9.39
CA LEU A 108 -17.75 -12.59 9.05
C LEU A 108 -17.11 -13.40 10.18
N ALA A 109 -16.52 -12.74 11.17
CA ALA A 109 -15.73 -13.37 12.23
C ALA A 109 -16.10 -12.82 13.62
N THR A 110 -17.40 -12.81 13.93
CA THR A 110 -17.93 -12.39 15.24
C THR A 110 -17.68 -13.42 16.34
N ASP A 111 -17.59 -14.70 15.98
CA ASP A 111 -17.18 -15.78 16.89
C ASP A 111 -15.65 -15.69 17.14
N PRO A 112 -15.18 -15.68 18.40
CA PRO A 112 -13.77 -15.73 18.74
C PRO A 112 -12.96 -16.84 18.02
N LYS A 113 -13.58 -17.99 17.71
CA LYS A 113 -12.94 -19.09 16.96
C LYS A 113 -12.51 -18.68 15.56
N MET A 114 -13.19 -17.70 14.95
CA MET A 114 -12.89 -17.21 13.61
C MET A 114 -11.65 -16.30 13.55
N LEU A 115 -11.09 -15.91 14.70
CA LEU A 115 -9.90 -15.04 14.78
C LEU A 115 -8.68 -15.67 14.08
N VAL A 116 -8.52 -16.99 14.18
CA VAL A 116 -7.44 -17.73 13.50
C VAL A 116 -7.54 -17.55 11.98
N HIS A 117 -8.75 -17.56 11.42
CA HIS A 117 -8.96 -17.38 9.99
C HIS A 117 -8.74 -15.93 9.55
N LEU A 118 -9.02 -14.94 10.41
CA LEU A 118 -8.64 -13.55 10.16
C LEU A 118 -7.11 -13.37 10.15
N HIS A 119 -6.38 -14.07 11.04
CA HIS A 119 -4.92 -14.08 11.00
C HIS A 119 -4.38 -14.70 9.72
N ARG A 120 -4.98 -15.79 9.24
CA ARG A 120 -4.61 -16.40 7.94
C ARG A 120 -4.94 -15.48 6.76
N ALA A 121 -6.09 -14.81 6.78
CA ALA A 121 -6.43 -13.78 5.80
C ALA A 121 -5.40 -12.64 5.80
N LYS A 122 -4.94 -12.21 6.98
CA LYS A 122 -3.84 -11.24 7.12
C LYS A 122 -2.55 -11.74 6.49
N THR A 123 -2.21 -13.03 6.65
CA THR A 123 -1.05 -13.64 5.98
C THR A 123 -1.16 -13.60 4.46
N ILE A 124 -2.34 -13.88 3.88
CA ILE A 124 -2.58 -13.76 2.43
C ILE A 124 -2.20 -12.35 1.93
N TRP A 125 -2.64 -11.32 2.65
CA TRP A 125 -2.30 -9.94 2.34
C TRP A 125 -0.82 -9.63 2.48
N ILE A 126 -0.15 -10.12 3.53
CA ILE A 126 1.31 -9.95 3.70
C ILE A 126 2.05 -10.54 2.51
N VAL A 127 1.71 -11.76 2.10
CA VAL A 127 2.35 -12.43 0.95
C VAL A 127 2.10 -11.65 -0.34
N GLY A 128 0.84 -11.28 -0.62
CA GLY A 128 0.49 -10.51 -1.81
C GLY A 128 1.16 -9.15 -1.88
N LEU A 129 1.18 -8.40 -0.78
CA LEU A 129 1.86 -7.10 -0.69
C LEU A 129 3.38 -7.24 -0.80
N SER A 130 3.96 -8.35 -0.30
CA SER A 130 5.39 -8.63 -0.48
C SER A 130 5.73 -8.83 -1.95
N ILE A 131 4.93 -9.63 -2.66
CA ILE A 131 5.07 -9.85 -4.11
C ILE A 131 4.91 -8.53 -4.87
N ASN A 132 3.86 -7.75 -4.59
CA ASN A 132 3.61 -6.46 -5.24
C ASN A 132 4.76 -5.47 -5.01
N THR A 133 5.25 -5.37 -3.77
CA THR A 133 6.34 -4.47 -3.41
C THR A 133 7.64 -4.88 -4.10
N LEU A 134 7.92 -6.18 -4.17
CA LEU A 134 9.09 -6.70 -4.87
C LEU A 134 9.03 -6.37 -6.36
N ILE A 135 7.89 -6.63 -7.02
CA ILE A 135 7.72 -6.32 -8.44
C ILE A 135 7.88 -4.82 -8.69
N LEU A 136 7.22 -3.97 -7.89
CA LEU A 136 7.37 -2.51 -7.98
C LEU A 136 8.83 -2.06 -7.77
N GLY A 137 9.56 -2.72 -6.87
CA GLY A 137 10.98 -2.49 -6.65
C GLY A 137 11.82 -2.87 -7.87
N ILE A 138 11.52 -3.99 -8.53
CA ILE A 138 12.18 -4.39 -9.79
C ILE A 138 11.90 -3.35 -10.89
N PHE A 139 10.66 -2.90 -11.05
CA PHE A 139 10.32 -1.88 -12.04
C PHE A 139 10.95 -0.51 -11.76
N LEU A 140 11.27 -0.21 -10.50
CA LEU A 140 11.96 1.02 -10.12
C LEU A 140 13.34 1.11 -10.78
N PHE A 141 14.03 -0.02 -10.98
CA PHE A 141 15.43 -0.04 -11.45
C PHE A 141 15.65 -0.69 -12.82
N ALA A 142 14.78 -1.60 -13.27
CA ALA A 142 15.10 -2.51 -14.37
C ALA A 142 14.21 -2.38 -15.62
N PHE A 143 13.08 -1.65 -15.57
CA PHE A 143 12.10 -1.65 -16.66
C PHE A 143 11.76 -0.23 -17.17
N PRO A 144 11.27 -0.10 -18.41
CA PRO A 144 10.87 1.20 -18.97
C PRO A 144 9.60 1.75 -18.30
N LEU A 145 9.43 3.07 -18.39
CA LEU A 145 8.32 3.80 -17.75
C LEU A 145 6.94 3.27 -18.17
N GLN A 146 6.76 2.93 -19.46
CA GLN A 146 5.49 2.45 -20.00
C GLN A 146 5.04 1.13 -19.34
N SER A 147 5.97 0.17 -19.19
CA SER A 147 5.68 -1.10 -18.52
C SER A 147 5.40 -0.91 -17.04
N TRP A 148 6.11 0.03 -16.39
CA TRP A 148 5.81 0.41 -15.01
C TRP A 148 4.41 1.03 -14.88
N ILE A 149 4.01 1.95 -15.77
CA ILE A 149 2.68 2.57 -15.75
C ILE A 149 1.59 1.50 -15.85
N LEU A 150 1.73 0.56 -16.79
CA LEU A 150 0.78 -0.54 -16.97
C LEU A 150 0.69 -1.41 -15.70
N TYR A 151 1.83 -1.75 -15.11
CA TYR A 151 1.84 -2.53 -13.88
C TYR A 151 1.21 -1.79 -12.70
N ALA A 152 1.68 -0.57 -12.42
CA ALA A 152 1.24 0.21 -11.27
C ALA A 152 -0.25 0.60 -11.37
N SER A 153 -0.77 0.83 -12.57
CA SER A 153 -2.14 1.31 -12.77
C SER A 153 -3.16 0.21 -12.99
N PHE A 154 -2.75 -0.97 -13.50
CA PHE A 154 -3.68 -2.05 -13.84
C PHE A 154 -3.39 -3.34 -13.05
N TYR A 155 -2.22 -3.94 -13.25
CA TYR A 155 -1.90 -5.24 -12.63
C TYR A 155 -1.86 -5.18 -11.10
N SER A 156 -1.33 -4.10 -10.53
CA SER A 156 -1.32 -3.91 -9.08
C SER A 156 -2.74 -3.82 -8.50
N TYR A 157 -3.67 -3.19 -9.21
CA TYR A 157 -5.07 -3.12 -8.79
C TYR A 157 -5.79 -4.47 -8.91
N ILE A 158 -5.52 -5.24 -9.96
CA ILE A 158 -6.02 -6.62 -10.09
C ILE A 158 -5.53 -7.47 -8.92
N LEU A 159 -4.24 -7.35 -8.57
CA LEU A 159 -3.68 -8.05 -7.41
C LEU A 159 -4.35 -7.62 -6.11
N LEU A 160 -4.53 -6.32 -5.86
CA LEU A 160 -5.21 -5.84 -4.65
C LEU A 160 -6.66 -6.34 -4.58
N ALA A 161 -7.38 -6.32 -5.71
CA ALA A 161 -8.75 -6.85 -5.79
C ALA A 161 -8.78 -8.36 -5.53
N SER A 162 -7.83 -9.13 -6.06
CA SER A 162 -7.76 -10.57 -5.82
C SER A 162 -7.44 -10.90 -4.36
N LEU A 163 -6.59 -10.11 -3.68
CA LEU A 163 -6.34 -10.26 -2.24
C LEU A 163 -7.60 -10.02 -1.40
N PHE A 164 -8.41 -9.03 -1.77
CA PHE A 164 -9.73 -8.82 -1.16
C PHE A 164 -10.64 -10.04 -1.35
N ILE A 165 -10.80 -10.50 -2.58
CA ILE A 165 -11.67 -11.65 -2.90
C ILE A 165 -11.20 -12.90 -2.15
N LEU A 166 -9.90 -13.20 -2.21
CA LEU A 166 -9.31 -14.38 -1.56
C LEU A 166 -9.48 -14.33 -0.04
N SER A 167 -9.23 -13.18 0.59
CA SER A 167 -9.39 -13.02 2.05
C SER A 167 -10.86 -13.15 2.48
N ILE A 168 -11.80 -12.56 1.73
CA ILE A 168 -13.24 -12.69 2.00
C ILE A 168 -13.69 -14.15 1.82
N ALA A 169 -13.34 -14.77 0.69
CA ALA A 169 -13.70 -16.14 0.39
C ALA A 169 -13.14 -17.10 1.45
N TYR A 170 -11.88 -16.93 1.85
CA TYR A 170 -11.25 -17.74 2.88
C TYR A 170 -12.02 -17.70 4.21
N VAL A 171 -12.32 -16.49 4.70
CA VAL A 171 -13.04 -16.32 5.97
C VAL A 171 -14.48 -16.82 5.86
N ALA A 172 -15.14 -16.58 4.73
CA ALA A 172 -16.52 -17.02 4.49
C ALA A 172 -16.65 -18.56 4.40
N LEU A 173 -15.68 -19.24 3.77
CA LEU A 173 -15.65 -20.70 3.70
C LEU A 173 -15.37 -21.32 5.07
N ALA A 174 -14.43 -20.76 5.83
CA ALA A 174 -14.15 -21.19 7.20
C ALA A 174 -15.40 -21.08 8.09
N ARG A 175 -16.16 -19.99 7.97
CA ARG A 175 -17.42 -19.80 8.72
C ARG A 175 -18.46 -20.89 8.42
N ARG A 176 -18.41 -21.47 7.23
CA ARG A 176 -19.30 -22.56 6.79
C ARG A 176 -18.74 -23.95 7.12
N ASN A 177 -17.62 -24.05 7.84
CA ASN A 177 -16.90 -25.30 8.13
C ASN A 177 -16.48 -26.05 6.85
N LEU A 178 -16.10 -25.31 5.80
CA LEU A 178 -15.66 -25.87 4.51
C LEU A 178 -14.14 -25.89 4.34
N LEU A 179 -13.38 -25.65 5.41
CA LEU A 179 -11.91 -25.61 5.48
C LEU A 179 -11.43 -26.35 6.72
#